data_AF-A1AYT4-F1
#
_entry.id   AF-A1AYT4-F1
#
_cell.length_a   1.000
_cell.length_b   1.000
_cell.length_c   1.000
_cell.angle_alpha   90.00
_cell.angle_beta   90.00
_cell.angle_gamma   90.00
#
_symmetry.space_group_name_H-M   'P 1'
#
loop_
_entity.id
_entity.type
_entity.pdbx_description
1 polymer ?
#
loop_
_entity_poly.entity_id
_entity_poly.type
_entity_poly.pdbx_seq_one_letter_code
_entity_poly.pdbx_strand_id
1 'polypeptide(L)'
;MADRIPGNCPKRGRACAGGPMLTGFVLFYVGAVLFLNGLWLMGRIADREIVVINIVTALVSGAAVLHDAFGTGASAASIRNGALSLLFCTTYLWVAYNRLSGADGRGLGWFSLFVAVTTVPVFLRALAAAGSATELWLAANWAVWGVLWFMYFLLLALGRPIQRQTAWVTLLAGIFTGWLPGFLLLDGLI
;
A
#
# COMPACT_ATOMS: atom_id res chain seq x y z
N MET A 1 -24.99 43.60 38.23
CA MET A 1 -23.68 43.08 38.69
C MET A 1 -23.73 41.57 38.57
N ALA A 2 -23.28 41.04 37.43
CA ALA A 2 -22.95 39.63 37.22
C ALA A 2 -22.29 39.51 35.83
N ASP A 3 -20.98 39.79 35.79
CA ASP A 3 -20.09 39.37 34.72
C ASP A 3 -20.11 37.84 34.62
N ARG A 4 -20.39 37.30 33.42
CA ARG A 4 -20.00 35.93 33.05
C ARG A 4 -18.97 36.00 31.94
N ILE A 5 -17.73 35.76 32.35
CA ILE A 5 -16.53 35.46 31.58
C ILE A 5 -16.83 34.47 30.44
N PRO A 6 -16.41 34.73 29.18
CA PRO A 6 -16.37 33.72 28.13
C PRO A 6 -15.06 32.93 28.25
N GLY A 7 -15.12 31.69 28.71
CA GLY A 7 -13.94 30.88 29.00
C GLY A 7 -14.03 29.46 28.45
N ASN A 8 -13.36 29.27 27.32
CA ASN A 8 -12.73 28.01 26.88
C ASN A 8 -13.62 26.87 26.33
N CYS A 9 -13.93 26.98 25.03
CA CYS A 9 -14.07 25.81 24.17
C CYS A 9 -12.67 25.20 23.95
N PRO A 10 -12.43 23.90 24.21
CA PRO A 10 -11.14 23.31 23.94
C PRO A 10 -10.94 23.28 22.42
N LYS A 11 -9.95 24.05 21.95
CA LYS A 11 -9.42 23.97 20.58
C LYS A 11 -8.83 22.57 20.37
N ARG A 12 -9.66 21.59 20.02
CA ARG A 12 -9.20 20.45 19.24
C ARG A 12 -8.75 21.03 17.90
N GLY A 13 -7.43 21.18 17.77
CA GLY A 13 -6.80 21.57 16.53
C GLY A 13 -7.37 20.72 15.41
N ARG A 14 -7.92 21.39 14.40
CA ARG A 14 -8.26 20.76 13.12
C ARG A 14 -7.02 20.05 12.64
N ALA A 15 -7.00 18.72 12.75
CA ALA A 15 -6.19 17.94 11.84
C ALA A 15 -6.61 18.40 10.44
N CYS A 16 -5.65 18.83 9.61
CA CYS A 16 -5.85 18.84 8.17
C CYS A 16 -6.07 17.37 7.76
N ALA A 17 -7.29 16.87 7.95
CA ALA A 17 -7.64 15.47 8.08
C ALA A 17 -7.67 14.71 6.74
N GLY A 18 -7.13 15.27 5.66
CA GLY A 18 -7.13 14.63 4.34
C GLY A 18 -5.98 13.64 4.14
N GLY A 19 -4.75 14.03 4.49
CA GLY A 19 -3.55 13.27 4.14
C GLY A 19 -3.39 11.92 4.87
N PRO A 20 -3.43 11.90 6.21
CA PRO A 20 -3.28 10.65 6.99
C PRO A 20 -4.44 9.68 6.75
N MET A 21 -5.67 10.18 6.62
CA MET A 21 -6.85 9.34 6.45
C MET A 21 -6.92 8.69 5.07
N LEU A 22 -6.52 9.39 4.01
CA LEU A 22 -6.42 8.80 2.67
C LEU A 22 -5.37 7.69 2.64
N THR A 23 -4.22 7.91 3.30
CA THR A 23 -3.17 6.89 3.42
C THR A 23 -3.67 5.67 4.19
N GLY A 24 -4.34 5.87 5.33
CA GLY A 24 -4.96 4.78 6.10
C GLY A 24 -5.96 3.97 5.28
N PHE A 25 -6.81 4.65 4.51
CA PHE A 25 -7.79 4.02 3.63
C PHE A 25 -7.13 3.16 2.54
N VAL A 26 -6.09 3.67 1.88
CA VAL A 26 -5.33 2.91 0.87
C VAL A 26 -4.64 1.71 1.52
N LEU A 27 -3.95 1.90 2.63
CA LEU A 27 -3.23 0.83 3.34
C LEU A 27 -4.15 -0.28 3.81
N PHE A 28 -5.36 0.06 4.25
CA PHE A 28 -6.35 -0.93 4.67
C PHE A 28 -6.72 -1.89 3.53
N TYR A 29 -6.99 -1.36 2.32
CA TYR A 29 -7.27 -2.18 1.14
C TYR A 29 -6.02 -2.90 0.61
N VAL A 30 -4.84 -2.27 0.67
CA VAL A 30 -3.55 -2.92 0.40
C VAL A 30 -3.35 -4.13 1.31
N GLY A 31 -3.71 -4.01 2.59
CA GLY A 31 -3.67 -5.11 3.54
C GLY A 31 -4.58 -6.26 3.13
N ALA A 32 -5.84 -5.96 2.81
CA ALA A 32 -6.82 -6.94 2.37
C ALA A 32 -6.38 -7.68 1.09
N VAL A 33 -5.91 -6.96 0.07
CA VAL A 33 -5.49 -7.59 -1.19
C VAL A 33 -4.24 -8.44 -1.03
N LEU A 34 -3.26 -8.03 -0.22
CA LEU A 34 -2.07 -8.84 0.04
C LEU A 34 -2.41 -10.08 0.86
N PHE A 35 -3.25 -9.94 1.89
CA PHE A 35 -3.73 -11.08 2.68
C PHE A 35 -4.43 -12.12 1.79
N LEU A 36 -5.39 -11.69 0.97
CA LEU A 36 -6.13 -12.57 0.07
C LEU A 36 -5.24 -13.14 -1.05
N ASN A 37 -4.32 -12.36 -1.63
CA ASN A 37 -3.37 -12.90 -2.62
C ASN A 37 -2.43 -13.94 -1.99
N GLY A 38 -2.05 -13.78 -0.72
CA GLY A 38 -1.30 -14.79 0.02
C GLY A 38 -2.09 -16.10 0.16
N LEU A 39 -3.38 -16.03 0.52
CA LEU A 39 -4.28 -17.19 0.56
C LEU A 39 -4.47 -17.83 -0.83
N TRP A 40 -4.62 -17.03 -1.87
CA TRP A 40 -4.70 -17.48 -3.25
C TRP A 40 -3.44 -18.22 -3.69
N LEU A 41 -2.23 -17.68 -3.42
CA LEU A 41 -0.96 -18.35 -3.72
C LEU A 41 -0.78 -19.68 -2.97
N MET A 42 -1.47 -19.85 -1.83
CA MET A 42 -1.53 -21.12 -1.08
C MET A 42 -2.63 -22.08 -1.58
N GLY A 43 -3.33 -21.74 -2.66
CA GLY A 43 -4.41 -22.56 -3.23
C GLY A 43 -5.69 -22.57 -2.39
N ARG A 44 -5.91 -21.56 -1.53
CA ARG A 44 -7.11 -21.47 -0.67
C ARG A 44 -8.26 -20.68 -1.30
N ILE A 45 -8.01 -19.98 -2.40
CA ILE A 45 -8.96 -19.15 -3.15
C ILE A 45 -8.78 -19.48 -4.63
N ALA A 46 -9.84 -19.55 -5.42
CA ALA A 46 -9.73 -19.83 -6.85
C ALA A 46 -9.26 -18.60 -7.66
N ASP A 47 -8.64 -18.85 -8.81
CA ASP A 47 -8.04 -17.83 -9.68
C ASP A 47 -9.00 -16.71 -10.10
N ARG A 48 -10.27 -17.03 -10.36
CA ARG A 48 -11.26 -16.00 -10.76
C ARG A 48 -11.77 -15.16 -9.61
N GLU A 49 -11.74 -15.68 -8.38
CA GLU A 49 -12.24 -14.98 -7.21
C GLU A 49 -11.29 -13.87 -6.76
N ILE A 50 -9.98 -14.07 -6.92
CA ILE A 50 -8.97 -13.08 -6.51
C ILE A 50 -9.00 -11.80 -7.36
N VAL A 51 -9.63 -11.84 -8.54
CA VAL A 51 -9.80 -10.67 -9.42
C VAL A 51 -10.50 -9.53 -8.69
N VAL A 52 -11.55 -9.83 -7.91
CA VAL A 52 -12.41 -8.81 -7.29
C VAL A 52 -11.62 -7.90 -6.36
N ILE A 53 -10.86 -8.48 -5.41
CA ILE A 53 -10.10 -7.67 -4.45
C ILE A 53 -8.97 -6.89 -5.11
N ASN A 54 -8.34 -7.44 -6.14
CA ASN A 54 -7.30 -6.76 -6.89
C ASN A 54 -7.86 -5.53 -7.65
N ILE A 55 -9.03 -5.66 -8.29
CA ILE A 55 -9.70 -4.53 -8.93
C ILE A 55 -10.14 -3.48 -7.92
N VAL A 56 -10.78 -3.87 -6.81
CA VAL A 56 -11.22 -2.93 -5.76
C VAL A 56 -10.01 -2.14 -5.22
N THR A 57 -8.91 -2.82 -4.91
CA THR A 57 -7.73 -2.16 -4.35
C THR A 57 -7.02 -1.28 -5.37
N ALA A 58 -7.01 -1.69 -6.65
CA ALA A 58 -6.56 -0.83 -7.73
C ALA A 58 -7.41 0.43 -7.88
N LEU A 59 -8.74 0.33 -7.76
CA LEU A 59 -9.62 1.50 -7.83
C LEU A 59 -9.38 2.46 -6.67
N VAL A 60 -9.25 1.93 -5.44
CA VAL A 60 -8.92 2.73 -4.25
C VAL A 60 -7.57 3.44 -4.41
N SER A 61 -6.54 2.69 -4.82
CA SER A 61 -5.20 3.25 -5.03
C SER A 61 -5.20 4.25 -6.20
N GLY A 62 -5.92 3.94 -7.28
CA GLY A 62 -6.07 4.80 -8.46
C GLY A 62 -6.77 6.12 -8.14
N ALA A 63 -7.79 6.11 -7.28
CA ALA A 63 -8.42 7.34 -6.80
C ALA A 63 -7.43 8.21 -6.03
N ALA A 64 -6.60 7.62 -5.16
CA ALA A 64 -5.53 8.33 -4.46
C ALA A 64 -4.48 8.89 -5.44
N VAL A 65 -4.10 8.13 -6.48
CA VAL A 65 -3.20 8.62 -7.54
C VAL A 65 -3.80 9.83 -8.25
N LEU A 66 -5.08 9.77 -8.64
CA LEU A 66 -5.75 10.86 -9.33
C LEU A 66 -5.79 12.12 -8.46
N HIS A 67 -6.12 11.96 -7.18
CA HIS A 67 -6.12 13.05 -6.21
C HIS A 67 -4.72 13.66 -6.05
N ASP A 68 -3.69 12.84 -5.81
CA ASP A 68 -2.37 13.32 -5.43
C ASP A 68 -1.56 13.89 -6.61
N ALA A 69 -1.71 13.30 -7.79
CA ALA A 69 -0.96 13.69 -8.99
C ALA A 69 -1.65 14.77 -9.83
N PHE A 70 -2.99 14.78 -9.86
CA PHE A 70 -3.77 15.66 -10.74
C PHE A 70 -4.78 16.55 -10.01
N GLY A 71 -4.88 16.45 -8.68
CA GLY A 71 -5.79 17.26 -7.88
C GLY A 71 -5.43 18.75 -7.87
N THR A 72 -6.43 19.57 -7.57
CA THR A 72 -6.23 21.01 -7.39
C THR A 72 -5.32 21.25 -6.18
N GLY A 73 -4.17 21.89 -6.40
CA GLY A 73 -3.15 22.07 -5.36
C GLY A 73 -2.08 20.96 -5.31
N ALA A 74 -1.94 20.16 -6.36
CA ALA A 74 -0.84 19.22 -6.50
C ALA A 74 0.52 19.90 -6.29
N SER A 75 1.34 19.30 -5.43
CA SER A 75 2.71 19.75 -5.11
C SER A 75 3.71 18.68 -5.53
N ALA A 76 5.00 19.00 -5.53
CA ALA A 76 6.05 18.00 -5.80
C ALA A 76 5.96 16.79 -4.84
N ALA A 77 5.54 17.02 -3.59
CA ALA A 77 5.37 15.95 -2.61
C ALA A 77 4.14 15.07 -2.92
N SER A 78 3.00 15.67 -3.27
CA SER A 78 1.79 14.89 -3.60
C SER A 78 1.99 14.13 -4.92
N ILE A 79 2.57 14.75 -5.96
CA ILE A 79 2.86 14.06 -7.23
C ILE A 79 3.78 12.86 -7.00
N ARG A 80 4.79 13.00 -6.12
CA ARG A 80 5.63 11.87 -5.72
C ARG A 80 4.82 10.75 -5.04
N ASN A 81 3.91 11.09 -4.14
CA ASN A 81 3.03 10.10 -3.51
C ASN A 81 2.13 9.40 -4.54
N GLY A 82 1.54 10.16 -5.46
CA GLY A 82 0.77 9.62 -6.58
C GLY A 82 1.59 8.67 -7.45
N ALA A 83 2.83 9.03 -7.80
CA ALA A 83 3.72 8.16 -8.57
C ALA A 83 4.03 6.84 -7.84
N LEU A 84 4.28 6.89 -6.53
CA LEU A 84 4.54 5.69 -5.72
C LEU A 84 3.28 4.83 -5.55
N SER A 85 2.12 5.44 -5.29
CA SER A 85 0.83 4.75 -5.19
C SER A 85 0.44 4.06 -6.51
N LEU A 86 0.81 4.65 -7.65
CA LEU A 86 0.56 4.08 -8.96
C LEU A 86 1.29 2.74 -9.17
N LEU A 87 2.47 2.54 -8.58
CA LEU A 87 3.18 1.26 -8.64
C LEU A 87 2.32 0.11 -8.09
N PHE A 88 1.69 0.33 -6.94
CA PHE A 88 0.82 -0.64 -6.29
C PHE A 88 -0.48 -0.81 -7.07
N CYS A 89 -1.11 0.29 -7.50
CA CYS A 89 -2.29 0.26 -8.36
C CYS A 89 -2.07 -0.60 -9.62
N THR A 90 -0.98 -0.35 -10.34
CA THR A 90 -0.59 -1.13 -11.52
C THR A 90 -0.35 -2.60 -11.17
N THR A 91 0.31 -2.89 -10.04
CA THR A 91 0.52 -4.28 -9.58
C THR A 91 -0.82 -5.03 -9.48
N TYR A 92 -1.81 -4.45 -8.79
CA TYR A 92 -3.10 -5.13 -8.59
C TYR A 92 -3.92 -5.24 -9.88
N LEU A 93 -3.94 -4.20 -10.72
CA LEU A 93 -4.56 -4.30 -12.06
C LEU A 93 -3.93 -5.41 -12.89
N TRP A 94 -2.61 -5.56 -12.83
CA TRP A 94 -1.90 -6.59 -13.59
C TRP A 94 -2.19 -7.99 -13.05
N VAL A 95 -2.27 -8.17 -11.73
CA VAL A 95 -2.70 -9.45 -11.13
C VAL A 95 -4.10 -9.81 -11.64
N ALA A 96 -5.06 -8.89 -11.56
CA ALA A 96 -6.42 -9.11 -12.06
C ALA A 96 -6.43 -9.44 -13.57
N TYR A 97 -5.67 -8.69 -14.38
CA TYR A 97 -5.55 -8.93 -15.81
C TYR A 97 -4.99 -10.32 -16.13
N ASN A 98 -3.94 -10.76 -15.42
CA ASN A 98 -3.36 -12.10 -15.64
C ASN A 98 -4.38 -13.20 -15.33
N ARG A 99 -5.20 -13.04 -14.28
CA ARG A 99 -6.24 -14.00 -13.93
C ARG A 99 -7.40 -14.04 -14.93
N LEU A 100 -7.72 -12.91 -15.56
CA LEU A 100 -8.77 -12.84 -16.58
C LEU A 100 -8.31 -13.33 -17.95
N SER A 101 -7.08 -13.02 -18.35
CA SER A 101 -6.52 -13.34 -19.66
C SER A 101 -5.86 -14.73 -19.74
N GLY A 102 -5.49 -15.32 -18.60
CA GLY A 102 -4.67 -16.54 -18.56
C GLY A 102 -3.19 -16.29 -18.85
N ALA A 103 -2.74 -15.03 -18.84
CA ALA A 103 -1.32 -14.69 -19.00
C ALA A 103 -0.46 -15.31 -17.88
N ASP A 104 0.75 -15.72 -18.26
CA ASP A 104 1.69 -16.44 -17.38
C ASP A 104 2.30 -15.60 -16.25
N GLY A 105 2.11 -14.27 -16.29
CA GLY A 105 2.57 -13.35 -15.26
C GLY A 105 4.02 -12.89 -15.38
N ARG A 106 4.79 -13.27 -16.40
CA ARG A 106 6.19 -12.83 -16.56
C ARG A 106 6.33 -11.31 -16.65
N GLY A 107 5.39 -10.64 -17.33
CA GLY A 107 5.35 -9.17 -17.40
C GLY A 107 5.23 -8.52 -16.02
N LEU A 108 4.34 -9.04 -15.17
CA LEU A 108 4.21 -8.62 -13.78
C LEU A 108 5.49 -8.90 -12.98
N GLY A 109 6.16 -10.03 -13.22
CA GLY A 109 7.44 -10.33 -12.59
C GLY A 109 8.51 -9.28 -12.89
N TRP A 110 8.66 -8.86 -14.14
CA TRP A 110 9.61 -7.79 -14.52
C TRP A 110 9.22 -6.43 -13.94
N PHE A 111 7.93 -6.09 -13.98
CA PHE A 111 7.43 -4.89 -13.30
C PHE A 111 7.72 -4.94 -11.79
N SER A 112 7.65 -6.11 -11.18
CA SER A 112 7.95 -6.27 -9.76
C SER A 112 9.41 -6.01 -9.41
N LEU A 113 10.36 -6.32 -10.32
CA LEU A 113 11.75 -5.93 -10.14
C LEU A 113 11.91 -4.40 -10.15
N PHE A 114 11.22 -3.70 -11.06
CA PHE A 114 11.23 -2.25 -11.12
C PHE A 114 10.71 -1.63 -9.80
N VAL A 115 9.60 -2.17 -9.27
CA VAL A 115 9.06 -1.74 -7.97
C VAL A 115 10.08 -2.00 -6.85
N ALA A 116 10.63 -3.21 -6.77
CA ALA A 116 11.61 -3.58 -5.75
C ALA A 116 12.81 -2.63 -5.72
N VAL A 117 13.41 -2.34 -6.88
CA VAL A 117 14.52 -1.38 -6.99
C VAL A 117 14.08 0.03 -6.57
N THR A 118 12.89 0.46 -6.98
CA THR A 118 12.34 1.79 -6.63
C THR A 118 12.13 1.95 -5.12
N THR A 119 11.74 0.88 -4.41
CA THR A 119 11.54 0.97 -2.96
C THR A 119 12.83 1.25 -2.17
N VAL A 120 14.01 0.94 -2.71
CA VAL A 120 15.29 1.13 -2.01
C VAL A 120 15.56 2.60 -1.65
N PRO A 121 15.60 3.56 -2.61
CA PRO A 121 15.78 4.97 -2.26
C PRO A 121 14.59 5.54 -1.46
N VAL A 122 13.38 5.00 -1.62
CA VAL A 122 12.21 5.42 -0.85
C VAL A 122 12.37 5.04 0.62
N PHE A 123 12.77 3.79 0.89
CA PHE A 123 13.09 3.28 2.22
C PHE A 123 14.20 4.09 2.88
N LEU A 124 15.34 4.28 2.19
CA LEU A 124 16.49 5.01 2.75
C LEU A 124 16.12 6.45 3.12
N ARG A 125 15.33 7.13 2.27
CA ARG A 125 14.84 8.48 2.57
C ARG A 125 13.87 8.50 3.75
N ALA A 126 12.94 7.53 3.84
CA ALA A 126 12.00 7.45 4.94
C ALA A 126 12.71 7.15 6.27
N LEU A 127 13.70 6.25 6.24
CA LEU A 127 14.52 5.91 7.39
C LEU A 127 15.32 7.11 7.90
N ALA A 128 15.94 7.87 7.00
CA ALA A 128 16.70 9.08 7.36
C ALA A 128 15.82 10.21 7.92
N ALA A 129 14.52 10.22 7.58
CA ALA A 129 13.56 11.22 8.04
C ALA A 129 12.79 10.80 9.30
N ALA A 130 12.86 9.53 9.70
CA ALA A 130 12.08 9.01 10.82
C ALA A 130 12.57 9.59 12.16
N GLY A 131 11.67 10.29 12.87
CA GLY A 131 11.89 10.83 14.20
C GLY A 131 11.17 10.06 15.32
N SER A 132 10.30 9.12 14.96
CA SER A 132 9.47 8.35 15.89
C SER A 132 9.44 6.86 15.57
N ALA A 133 9.03 6.03 16.53
CA ALA A 133 8.86 4.59 16.32
C ALA A 133 7.84 4.27 15.21
N THR A 134 6.76 5.05 15.13
CA THR A 134 5.74 4.93 14.07
C THR A 134 6.32 5.23 12.70
N GLU A 135 7.07 6.32 12.55
CA GLU A 135 7.71 6.66 11.27
C GLU A 135 8.79 5.65 10.89
N LEU A 136 9.53 5.12 11.86
CA LEU A 136 10.51 4.05 11.63
C LEU A 136 9.82 2.77 11.13
N TRP A 137 8.67 2.42 11.70
CA TRP A 137 7.87 1.28 11.26
C TRP A 137 7.32 1.49 9.83
N LEU A 138 6.76 2.67 9.54
CA LEU A 138 6.32 3.02 8.19
C LEU A 138 7.46 3.03 7.18
N ALA A 139 8.67 3.46 7.58
CA ALA A 139 9.87 3.34 6.77
C ALA A 139 10.20 1.86 6.50
N ALA A 140 10.24 1.03 7.54
CA ALA A 140 10.53 -0.40 7.42
C ALA A 140 9.55 -1.15 6.51
N ASN A 141 8.28 -0.71 6.42
CA ASN A 141 7.31 -1.27 5.49
C ASN A 141 7.78 -1.20 4.02
N TRP A 142 8.49 -0.13 3.62
CA TRP A 142 9.07 -0.03 2.28
C TRP A 142 10.12 -1.10 1.99
N ALA A 143 10.92 -1.48 2.99
CA ALA A 143 11.88 -2.57 2.85
C ALA A 143 11.17 -3.92 2.72
N VAL A 144 10.12 -4.16 3.52
CA VAL A 144 9.29 -5.38 3.43
C VAL A 144 8.65 -5.49 2.05
N TRP A 145 8.09 -4.41 1.52
CA TRP A 145 7.55 -4.37 0.16
C TRP A 145 8.65 -4.57 -0.89
N GLY A 146 9.83 -3.96 -0.75
CA GLY A 146 10.96 -4.22 -1.65
C GLY A 146 11.30 -5.71 -1.76
N VAL A 147 11.39 -6.40 -0.61
CA VAL A 147 11.62 -7.84 -0.56
C VAL A 147 10.48 -8.63 -1.22
N LEU A 148 9.23 -8.31 -0.89
CA LEU A 148 8.06 -9.01 -1.44
C LEU A 148 7.98 -8.89 -2.97
N TRP A 149 8.16 -7.69 -3.53
CA TRP A 149 8.14 -7.49 -4.98
C TRP A 149 9.35 -8.15 -5.66
N PHE A 150 10.51 -8.20 -5.00
CA PHE A 150 11.63 -9.00 -5.50
C PHE A 150 11.31 -10.50 -5.52
N MET A 151 10.60 -11.02 -4.51
CA MET A 151 10.13 -12.41 -4.53
C MET A 151 9.12 -12.66 -5.66
N TYR A 152 8.24 -11.70 -5.98
CA TYR A 152 7.37 -11.81 -7.16
C TYR A 152 8.15 -11.82 -8.47
N PHE A 153 9.23 -11.06 -8.60
CA PHE A 153 10.15 -11.16 -9.75
C PHE A 153 10.76 -12.56 -9.86
N LEU A 154 11.31 -13.09 -8.77
CA LEU A 154 11.91 -14.43 -8.75
C LEU A 154 10.87 -15.51 -9.11
N LEU A 155 9.67 -15.41 -8.56
CA LEU A 155 8.58 -16.36 -8.79
C LEU A 155 8.05 -16.29 -10.23
N LEU A 156 7.68 -15.10 -10.71
CA LEU A 156 6.92 -14.92 -11.94
C LEU A 156 7.80 -14.74 -13.18
N ALA A 157 8.89 -13.96 -13.09
CA ALA A 157 9.76 -13.71 -14.24
C ALA A 157 10.85 -14.78 -14.37
N LEU A 158 11.47 -15.19 -13.26
CA LEU A 158 12.54 -16.20 -13.27
C LEU A 158 12.05 -17.63 -13.04
N GLY A 159 10.75 -17.83 -12.78
CA GLY A 159 10.17 -19.16 -12.60
C GLY A 159 10.76 -19.94 -11.42
N ARG A 160 11.26 -19.25 -10.38
CA ARG A 160 11.83 -19.92 -9.21
C ARG A 160 10.72 -20.61 -8.39
N PRO A 161 10.94 -21.84 -7.88
CA PRO A 161 9.93 -22.61 -7.16
C PRO A 161 9.77 -22.15 -5.70
N ILE A 162 9.51 -20.86 -5.49
CA ILE A 162 9.40 -20.23 -4.16
C ILE A 162 7.96 -19.82 -3.79
N GLN A 163 6.96 -20.37 -4.51
CA GLN A 163 5.56 -19.96 -4.37
C GLN A 163 5.06 -19.98 -2.91
N ARG A 164 5.40 -21.03 -2.15
CA ARG A 164 4.96 -21.17 -0.74
C ARG A 164 5.56 -20.07 0.14
N GLN A 165 6.84 -19.76 -0.05
CA GLN A 165 7.54 -18.71 0.68
C GLN A 165 6.97 -17.35 0.33
N THR A 166 6.80 -17.07 -0.97
CA THR A 166 6.17 -15.83 -1.44
C THR A 166 4.77 -15.68 -0.87
N ALA A 167 3.98 -16.75 -0.84
CA ALA A 167 2.62 -16.71 -0.30
C ALA A 167 2.56 -16.29 1.18
N TRP A 168 3.43 -16.86 2.02
CA TRP A 168 3.54 -16.48 3.42
C TRP A 168 4.00 -15.03 3.59
N VAL A 169 5.00 -14.61 2.83
CA VAL A 169 5.50 -13.23 2.88
C VAL A 169 4.42 -12.25 2.41
N THR A 170 3.68 -12.54 1.34
CA THR A 170 2.53 -11.73 0.89
C THR A 170 1.48 -11.63 1.98
N LEU A 171 1.10 -12.75 2.60
CA LEU A 171 0.08 -12.79 3.64
C LEU A 171 0.49 -11.96 4.86
N LEU A 172 1.69 -12.19 5.38
CA LEU A 172 2.19 -11.50 6.57
C LEU A 172 2.44 -10.01 6.31
N ALA A 173 2.95 -9.66 5.12
CA ALA A 173 3.05 -8.27 4.70
C ALA A 173 1.66 -7.62 4.67
N GLY A 174 0.64 -8.29 4.13
CA GLY A 174 -0.73 -7.79 4.15
C GLY A 174 -1.22 -7.44 5.55
N ILE A 175 -0.94 -8.29 6.54
CA ILE A 175 -1.33 -8.05 7.94
C ILE A 175 -0.53 -6.89 8.53
N PHE A 176 0.79 -6.97 8.53
CA PHE A 176 1.65 -6.09 9.34
C PHE A 176 2.02 -4.76 8.65
N THR A 177 1.87 -4.66 7.34
CA THR A 177 2.28 -3.45 6.58
C THR A 177 1.12 -2.73 5.91
N GLY A 178 -0.05 -3.38 5.82
CA GLY A 178 -1.26 -2.80 5.21
C GLY A 178 -2.44 -2.76 6.18
N TRP A 179 -2.93 -3.92 6.61
CA TRP A 179 -4.18 -4.03 7.36
C TRP A 179 -4.08 -3.36 8.72
N LEU A 180 -3.11 -3.77 9.55
CA LEU A 180 -2.90 -3.18 10.87
C LEU A 180 -2.61 -1.67 10.80
N PRO A 181 -1.61 -1.17 10.04
CA PRO A 181 -1.37 0.28 9.96
C PRO A 181 -2.54 1.04 9.37
N GLY A 182 -3.21 0.50 8.34
CA GLY A 182 -4.37 1.13 7.72
C GLY A 182 -5.51 1.32 8.71
N PHE A 183 -5.82 0.29 9.50
CA PHE A 183 -6.81 0.36 10.57
C PHE A 183 -6.44 1.41 11.63
N LEU A 184 -5.20 1.39 12.13
CA LEU A 184 -4.75 2.33 13.17
C LEU A 184 -4.76 3.79 12.69
N LEU A 185 -4.38 4.06 11.43
CA LEU A 185 -4.44 5.40 10.84
C LEU A 185 -5.88 5.89 10.66
N LEU A 186 -6.80 5.00 10.28
CA LEU A 186 -8.22 5.33 10.14
C LEU A 186 -8.88 5.68 11.49
N ASP A 187 -8.45 5.02 12.57
CA ASP A 187 -8.91 5.32 13.94
C ASP A 187 -8.15 6.51 14.59
N GLY A 188 -7.14 7.06 13.90
CA GLY A 188 -6.32 8.17 14.41
C GLY A 188 -5.46 7.79 15.61
N LEU A 189 -5.10 6.51 15.73
CA LEU A 189 -4.29 5.97 16.82
C LEU A 189 -2.78 6.12 16.57
N ILE A 190 -2.39 6.35 15.31
CA ILE A 190 -1.01 6.61 14.86
C ILE A 190 -0.96 7.70 13.79
#